data_AF-A0A7X9EJ39-F1
#
_entry.id   AF-A0A7X9EJ39-F1
#
_cell.length_a   1.000
_cell.length_b   1.000
_cell.length_c   1.000
_cell.angle_alpha   90.00
_cell.angle_beta   90.00
_cell.angle_gamma   90.00
#
_symmetry.space_group_name_H-M   'P 1'
#
loop_
_entity.id
_entity.type
_entity.pdbx_description
1 polymer ?
#
loop_
_entity_poly.entity_id
_entity_poly.type
_entity_poly.pdbx_seq_one_letter_code
_entity_poly.pdbx_strand_id
1 'polypeptide(L)' 'MKKLLISELIILLAGTVFAWYNFSQEYISWANSKTCSVGCSAGLENPFLSPCFFGAIVFTIALVISYISLRVFSKRK' A
#
# COMPACT_ATOMS: atom_id res chain seq x y z
N MET A 1 12.94 -6.09 21.23
CA MET A 1 11.64 -6.01 20.53
C MET A 1 11.39 -4.67 19.84
N LYS A 2 11.61 -3.50 20.46
CA LYS A 2 11.40 -2.18 19.80
C LYS A 2 12.16 -2.01 18.46
N LYS A 3 13.42 -2.49 18.37
CA LYS A 3 14.21 -2.43 17.12
C LYS A 3 13.57 -3.21 15.95
N LEU A 4 12.96 -4.37 16.22
CA LEU A 4 12.28 -5.18 15.20
C LEU A 4 11.01 -4.49 14.69
N LEU A 5 10.19 -3.95 15.59
CA LEU A 5 8.98 -3.21 15.23
C LEU A 5 9.29 -1.94 14.42
N ILE A 6 10.41 -1.28 14.70
CA ILE A 6 10.85 -0.12 13.91
C ILE A 6 11.26 -0.55 12.50
N SER A 7 12.01 -1.64 12.35
CA SER A 7 12.38 -2.17 11.02
C SER A 7 11.14 -2.57 10.20
N GLU A 8 10.18 -3.24 10.83
CA GLU A 8 8.90 -3.60 10.21
C GLU A 8 8.14 -2.35 9.71
N LEU A 9 8.05 -1.31 10.56
CA LEU A 9 7.36 -0.07 10.22
C LEU A 9 8.02 0.64 9.03
N ILE A 10 9.36 0.66 8.97
CA ILE A 10 10.10 1.24 7.84
C ILE A 10 9.79 0.50 6.54
N ILE A 11 9.82 -0.84 6.56
CA ILE A 11 9.54 -1.67 5.38
C ILE A 11 8.09 -1.48 4.92
N LEU A 12 7.13 -1.49 5.86
CA LEU A 12 5.72 -1.27 5.56
C LEU A 12 5.46 0.13 5.00
N LEU A 13 6.16 1.14 5.50
CA LEU A 13 6.03 2.51 5.01
C LEU A 13 6.57 2.63 3.58
N ALA A 14 7.74 2.05 3.30
CA ALA A 14 8.30 2.00 1.94
C ALA A 14 7.37 1.24 0.97
N GLY A 15 6.84 0.09 1.38
CA GLY A 15 5.87 -0.68 0.58
C GLY A 15 4.56 0.06 0.33
N THR A 16 4.07 0.79 1.33
CA THR A 16 2.87 1.65 1.20
C THR A 16 3.08 2.75 0.17
N VAL A 17 4.19 3.50 0.27
CA VAL A 17 4.54 4.56 -0.69
C VAL A 17 4.68 3.99 -2.09
N PHE A 18 5.39 2.86 -2.25
CA PHE A 18 5.56 2.19 -3.54
C PHE A 18 4.21 1.78 -4.15
N ALA A 19 3.33 1.15 -3.38
CA ALA A 19 2.04 0.68 -3.88
C ALA A 19 1.13 1.86 -4.29
N TRP A 20 1.05 2.90 -3.45
CA TRP A 20 0.25 4.10 -3.76
C TRP A 20 0.80 4.89 -4.95
N TYR A 21 2.13 4.94 -5.13
CA TYR A 21 2.74 5.56 -6.31
C TYR A 21 2.33 4.84 -7.59
N ASN A 22 2.45 3.51 -7.62
CA ASN A 22 2.06 2.72 -8.80
C ASN A 22 0.56 2.81 -9.08
N PHE A 23 -0.29 2.73 -8.04
CA PHE A 23 -1.72 2.92 -8.20
C PHE A 23 -2.07 4.31 -8.74
N SER A 24 -1.38 5.36 -8.29
CA SER A 24 -1.63 6.73 -8.77
C SER A 24 -1.26 6.89 -10.25
N GLN A 25 -0.14 6.30 -10.69
CA GLN A 25 0.24 6.30 -12.11
C GLN A 25 -0.80 5.56 -12.96
N GLU A 26 -1.25 4.39 -12.49
CA GLU A 26 -2.31 3.62 -13.15
C GLU A 26 -3.63 4.41 -13.23
N TYR A 27 -4.02 5.05 -12.12
CA TYR A 27 -5.22 5.87 -12.06
C TYR A 27 -5.16 7.08 -13.00
N ILE A 28 -4.01 7.75 -13.10
CA ILE A 28 -3.81 8.89 -14.01
C ILE A 28 -3.86 8.42 -15.47
N SER A 29 -3.20 7.30 -15.79
CA SER A 29 -3.25 6.69 -17.14
C SER A 29 -4.69 6.32 -17.52
N TRP A 30 -5.41 5.71 -16.59
CA TRP A 30 -6.82 5.37 -16.78
C TRP A 30 -7.69 6.62 -16.95
N ALA A 31 -7.49 7.65 -16.12
CA ALA A 31 -8.30 8.87 -16.16
C ALA A 31 -8.09 9.68 -17.46
N ASN A 32 -6.87 9.70 -18.00
CA ASN A 32 -6.53 10.48 -19.20
C ASN A 32 -6.85 9.77 -20.51
N SER A 33 -6.62 8.46 -20.60
CA SER A 33 -6.71 7.73 -21.88
C SER A 33 -7.69 6.55 -21.84
N LYS A 34 -8.36 6.28 -20.71
CA LYS A 34 -9.14 5.05 -20.46
C LYS A 34 -8.38 3.76 -20.79
N THR A 35 -7.06 3.86 -20.87
CA THR A 35 -6.16 2.73 -21.12
C THR A 35 -5.65 2.24 -19.79
N CYS A 36 -6.07 1.04 -19.43
CA CYS A 36 -5.51 0.28 -18.32
C CYS A 36 -4.15 -0.28 -18.78
N SER A 37 -3.09 0.07 -18.07
CA SER A 37 -1.70 -0.34 -18.33
C SER A 37 -1.45 -1.76 -17.76
N VAL A 38 -0.17 -2.16 -17.70
CA VAL A 38 0.31 -3.47 -17.24
C VAL A 38 -0.23 -3.95 -15.89
N GLY A 39 -0.77 -3.04 -15.06
CA GLY A 39 -1.37 -3.37 -13.76
C GLY A 39 -2.79 -3.93 -13.83
N CYS A 40 -3.50 -3.78 -14.95
CA CYS A 40 -4.87 -4.27 -15.09
C CYS A 40 -4.90 -5.68 -15.68
N SER A 41 -5.60 -6.58 -15.01
CA SER A 41 -5.91 -7.90 -15.56
C SER A 41 -6.78 -7.74 -16.81
N ALA A 42 -6.51 -8.55 -17.85
CA ALA A 42 -7.21 -8.48 -19.13
C ALA A 42 -8.74 -8.52 -18.93
N GLY A 43 -9.41 -7.41 -19.23
CA GLY A 43 -10.87 -7.25 -19.09
C GLY A 43 -11.34 -6.45 -17.88
N LEU A 44 -10.43 -6.02 -16.99
CA LEU A 44 -10.76 -5.10 -15.88
C LEU A 44 -10.43 -3.66 -16.27
N GLU A 45 -11.47 -2.92 -16.66
CA GLU A 45 -11.41 -1.48 -16.94
C GLU A 45 -11.30 -0.63 -15.66
N ASN A 46 -11.61 -1.20 -14.49
CA ASN A 46 -11.75 -0.42 -13.26
C ASN A 46 -10.46 -0.46 -12.42
N PRO A 47 -9.73 0.67 -12.24
CA PRO A 47 -8.46 0.71 -11.52
C PRO A 47 -8.58 0.29 -10.04
N PHE A 48 -9.76 0.42 -9.44
CA PHE A 48 -10.05 0.00 -8.07
C PHE A 48 -10.10 -1.53 -7.87
N LEU A 49 -10.14 -2.30 -8.95
CA LEU A 49 -10.05 -3.76 -8.91
C LEU A 49 -8.66 -4.26 -9.29
N SER A 50 -7.70 -3.36 -9.49
CA SER A 50 -6.33 -3.72 -9.83
C SER A 50 -5.59 -4.32 -8.62
N PRO A 51 -4.64 -5.23 -8.85
CA PRO A 51 -3.72 -5.71 -7.82
C PRO A 51 -2.95 -4.57 -7.13
N CYS A 52 -2.67 -3.46 -7.83
CA CYS A 52 -2.01 -2.29 -7.24
C CYS A 52 -2.85 -1.63 -6.14
N PHE A 53 -4.18 -1.51 -6.34
CA PHE A 53 -5.08 -0.96 -5.32
C PHE A 53 -5.17 -1.87 -4.10
N PHE A 54 -5.35 -3.18 -4.31
CA PHE A 54 -5.38 -4.14 -3.21
C PHE A 54 -4.06 -4.15 -2.43
N GLY A 55 -2.92 -4.11 -3.12
CA GLY A 55 -1.61 -3.96 -2.49
C GLY A 55 -1.52 -2.70 -1.64
N ALA A 56 -1.94 -1.55 -2.17
CA ALA A 56 -1.94 -0.28 -1.46
C ALA A 56 -2.78 -0.34 -0.17
N ILE A 57 -3.98 -0.93 -0.22
CA ILE A 57 -4.83 -1.13 0.96
C ILE A 57 -4.14 -2.03 1.98
N VAL A 58 -3.66 -3.21 1.56
CA VAL A 58 -3.08 -4.21 2.48
C VAL A 58 -1.85 -3.64 3.19
N PHE A 59 -0.95 -2.98 2.46
CA PHE A 59 0.22 -2.33 3.07
C PHE A 59 -0.18 -1.21 4.04
N THR A 60 -1.20 -0.42 3.70
CA THR A 60 -1.71 0.64 4.58
C THR A 60 -2.30 0.06 5.87
N ILE A 61 -3.11 -1.00 5.78
CA ILE A 61 -3.69 -1.67 6.96
C ILE A 61 -2.59 -2.24 7.84
N ALA A 62 -1.61 -2.94 7.24
CA ALA A 62 -0.47 -3.50 7.96
C ALA A 62 0.34 -2.38 8.66
N LEU A 63 0.59 -1.25 7.98
CA LEU A 63 1.29 -0.11 8.56
C LEU A 63 0.55 0.46 9.78
N VAL A 64 -0.78 0.58 9.71
CA VAL A 64 -1.61 1.03 10.84
C VAL A 64 -1.52 0.06 12.02
N ILE A 65 -1.62 -1.25 11.77
CA ILE A 65 -1.49 -2.28 12.82
C ILE A 65 -0.10 -2.23 13.47
N SER A 66 0.96 -2.10 12.66
CA SER A 66 2.34 -2.01 13.14
C SER A 66 2.55 -0.75 14.00
N TYR A 67 2.01 0.38 13.57
CA TYR A 67 2.03 1.63 14.34
C TYR A 67 1.31 1.51 15.68
N ILE A 68 0.10 0.93 15.71
CA ILE A 68 -0.65 0.69 16.95
C ILE A 68 0.14 -0.25 17.87
N SER A 69 0.71 -1.32 17.33
CA SER A 69 1.53 -2.27 18.09
C SER A 69 2.73 -1.58 18.74
N LEU A 70 3.45 -0.73 18.01
CA LEU A 70 4.57 0.03 18.56
C LEU A 70 4.13 0.94 19.73
N ARG A 71 2.96 1.58 19.62
CA ARG A 71 2.38 2.42 20.69
C ARG A 71 2.03 1.60 21.93
N VAL A 72 1.37 0.45 21.75
CA VAL A 72 0.98 -0.44 22.85
C VAL A 72 2.22 -1.00 23.57
N PHE A 73 3.20 -1.50 22.82
CA PHE A 73 4.44 -2.02 23.40
C PHE A 73 5.33 -0.93 24.02
N SER A 74 5.21 0.32 23.58
CA SER A 74 5.94 1.42 24.22
C SER A 74 5.35 1.84 25.56
N LYS A 75 4.03 1.66 25.78
CA LYS A 75 3.36 1.95 27.06
C LYS A 75 3.55 0.88 28.13
N ARG A 76 3.86 -0.37 27.75
CA ARG A 76 4.12 -1.48 28.68
C ARG A 76 5.53 -1.49 29.28
N LYS A 77 6.34 -0.47 29.01
CA LYS A 77 7.71 -0.33 29.51
C LYS A 77 7.76 0.84 30.49
#